data_AF-A0A3S0N2C1-F1
#
_entry.id   AF-A0A3S0N2C1-F1
#
_cell.length_a   1.000
_cell.length_b   1.000
_cell.length_c   1.000
_cell.angle_alpha   90.00
_cell.angle_beta   90.00
_cell.angle_gamma   90.00
#
_symmetry.space_group_name_H-M   'P 1'
#
loop_
_entity.id
_entity.type
_entity.pdbx_description
1 polymer ?
#
loop_
_entity_poly.entity_id
_entity_poly.type
_entity_poly.pdbx_seq_one_letter_code
_entity_poly.pdbx_strand_id
1 'polypeptide(L)'
;MRKEDIDRFIERNLKNFSVNSTGWEGIIRQMLFEFAIGGWNLEKDVFGKEDFGELCCNIYSEDKNLNTTLQKITDKYSELSQKTCEICGSEGKMRTVDSWQTTLCLNHFLDQKPVMEIDEELNVKYKKKAVLNIKDLVKAEAECDLQELKLYTKESVNAGEPFSFSWHEPNYYLLLKTVPLDLFQQDIQHEISDLFRNLRDCEICGYKALHHKYCLRCGNEPWGASQFHRDDYEGETDYIKTCQMDAFIDESDYEKYFKYDCSFERVPDHRILFTSDDLEEYE
;
A
#
# COMPACT_ATOMS: atom_id res chain seq x y z
N MET A 1 -38.97 -2.47 21.86
CA MET A 1 -37.84 -3.37 22.14
C MET A 1 -37.03 -2.79 23.27
N ARG A 2 -36.66 -3.57 24.30
CA ARG A 2 -35.91 -3.03 25.45
C ARG A 2 -34.42 -3.05 25.13
N LYS A 3 -33.68 -2.09 25.69
CA LYS A 3 -32.23 -1.96 25.49
C LYS A 3 -31.48 -3.25 25.88
N GLU A 4 -31.86 -3.86 27.00
CA GLU A 4 -31.27 -5.12 27.48
C GLU A 4 -31.40 -6.30 26.50
N ASP A 5 -32.50 -6.33 25.72
CA ASP A 5 -32.73 -7.38 24.73
C ASP A 5 -31.78 -7.19 23.52
N ILE A 6 -31.52 -5.93 23.12
CA ILE A 6 -30.57 -5.58 22.06
C ILE A 6 -29.13 -5.83 22.50
N ASP A 7 -28.77 -5.43 23.71
CA ASP A 7 -27.41 -5.64 24.24
C ASP A 7 -27.09 -7.15 24.29
N ARG A 8 -28.05 -7.98 24.72
CA ARG A 8 -27.92 -9.44 24.70
C ARG A 8 -27.79 -10.00 23.28
N PHE A 9 -28.56 -9.48 22.34
CA PHE A 9 -28.46 -9.85 20.92
C PHE A 9 -27.06 -9.55 20.37
N ILE A 10 -26.51 -8.36 20.65
CA ILE A 10 -25.17 -7.97 20.21
C ILE A 10 -24.10 -8.91 20.79
N GLU A 11 -24.07 -9.09 22.11
CA GLU A 11 -23.05 -9.93 22.78
C GLU A 11 -23.10 -11.39 22.34
N ARG A 12 -24.31 -11.92 22.07
CA ARG A 12 -24.47 -13.28 21.54
C ARG A 12 -23.85 -13.39 20.15
N ASN A 13 -24.11 -12.41 19.28
CA ASN A 13 -23.74 -12.48 17.87
C ASN A 13 -22.31 -12.04 17.57
N LEU A 14 -21.65 -11.23 18.41
CA LEU A 14 -20.25 -10.84 18.17
C LEU A 14 -19.32 -12.05 18.00
N LYS A 15 -19.61 -13.14 18.71
CA LYS A 15 -18.83 -14.39 18.65
C LYS A 15 -18.99 -15.17 17.34
N ASN A 16 -19.99 -14.82 16.53
CA ASN A 16 -20.29 -15.45 15.25
C ASN A 16 -19.55 -14.77 14.08
N PHE A 17 -18.71 -13.77 14.36
CA PHE A 17 -17.92 -13.06 13.36
C PHE A 17 -16.50 -13.63 13.31
N SER A 18 -16.14 -14.19 12.15
CA SER A 18 -14.80 -14.70 11.86
C SER A 18 -13.97 -13.60 11.19
N VAL A 19 -13.46 -12.66 11.99
CA VAL A 19 -12.63 -11.54 11.52
C VAL A 19 -11.20 -11.68 12.06
N ASN A 20 -10.23 -11.07 11.39
CA ASN A 20 -8.80 -11.26 11.67
C ASN A 20 -8.35 -10.72 13.03
N SER A 21 -9.01 -9.68 13.56
CA SER A 21 -8.66 -9.05 14.84
C SER A 21 -9.82 -8.22 15.42
N THR A 22 -9.55 -7.43 16.47
CA THR A 22 -10.55 -6.72 17.29
C THR A 22 -10.90 -5.32 16.80
N GLY A 23 -10.18 -4.78 15.82
CA GLY A 23 -10.35 -3.39 15.36
C GLY A 23 -11.75 -3.11 14.82
N TRP A 24 -12.42 -4.12 14.27
CA TRP A 24 -13.81 -4.00 13.78
C TRP A 24 -14.89 -4.33 14.81
N GLU A 25 -14.54 -4.66 16.06
CA GLU A 25 -15.55 -5.01 17.07
C GLU A 25 -16.57 -3.88 17.26
N GLY A 26 -16.12 -2.62 17.28
CA GLY A 26 -17.00 -1.45 17.38
C GLY A 26 -17.96 -1.31 16.18
N ILE A 27 -17.46 -1.55 14.97
CA ILE A 27 -18.24 -1.53 13.72
C ILE A 27 -19.31 -2.62 13.75
N ILE A 28 -18.93 -3.86 14.10
CA ILE A 28 -19.84 -4.99 14.16
C ILE A 28 -20.93 -4.75 15.22
N ARG A 29 -20.57 -4.21 16.40
CA ARG A 29 -21.52 -3.84 17.45
C ARG A 29 -22.57 -2.85 16.94
N GLN A 30 -22.15 -1.81 16.24
CA GLN A 30 -23.05 -0.80 15.69
C GLN A 30 -23.93 -1.36 14.55
N MET A 31 -23.38 -2.21 13.69
CA MET A 31 -24.13 -2.92 12.66
C MET A 31 -25.23 -3.80 13.26
N LEU A 32 -24.90 -4.61 14.27
CA LEU A 32 -25.88 -5.45 14.98
C LEU A 32 -26.95 -4.61 15.69
N PHE A 33 -26.56 -3.48 16.28
CA PHE A 33 -27.51 -2.52 16.86
C PHE A 33 -28.49 -2.00 15.79
N GLU A 34 -27.99 -1.59 14.62
CA GLU A 34 -28.83 -1.11 13.51
C GLU A 34 -29.71 -2.21 12.93
N PHE A 35 -29.25 -3.47 12.84
CA PHE A 35 -30.11 -4.60 12.46
C PHE A 35 -31.26 -4.78 13.45
N ALA A 36 -31.00 -4.71 14.76
CA ALA A 36 -32.04 -4.81 15.77
C ALA A 36 -33.08 -3.70 15.59
N ILE A 37 -32.66 -2.43 15.49
CA ILE A 37 -33.56 -1.29 15.29
C ILE A 37 -34.30 -1.37 13.95
N GLY A 38 -33.65 -1.89 12.91
CA GLY A 38 -34.21 -2.11 11.57
C GLY A 38 -35.27 -3.21 11.50
N GLY A 39 -35.49 -3.96 12.59
CA GLY A 39 -36.54 -4.98 12.69
C GLY A 39 -36.05 -6.41 12.48
N TRP A 40 -34.73 -6.66 12.56
CA TRP A 40 -34.22 -8.04 12.57
C TRP A 40 -34.77 -8.82 13.76
N ASN A 41 -35.04 -10.11 13.55
CA ASN A 41 -35.49 -10.99 14.61
C ASN A 41 -34.31 -11.31 15.55
N LEU A 42 -34.36 -10.81 16.79
CA LEU A 42 -33.30 -11.00 17.78
C LEU A 42 -33.05 -12.48 18.16
N GLU A 43 -33.97 -13.39 17.86
CA GLU A 43 -33.79 -14.83 18.08
C GLU A 43 -33.00 -15.50 16.94
N LYS A 44 -32.82 -14.82 15.79
CA LYS A 44 -32.00 -15.30 14.69
C LYS A 44 -30.58 -14.80 14.82
N ASP A 45 -29.64 -15.74 14.72
CA ASP A 45 -28.22 -15.41 14.72
C ASP A 45 -27.80 -14.74 13.41
N VAL A 46 -26.79 -13.89 13.54
CA VAL A 46 -26.12 -13.15 12.47
C VAL A 46 -24.69 -13.65 12.44
N PHE A 47 -24.22 -13.95 11.23
CA PHE A 47 -22.86 -14.40 10.97
C PHE A 47 -22.20 -13.42 10.02
N GLY A 48 -20.90 -13.25 10.18
CA GLY A 48 -20.09 -12.48 9.26
C GLY A 48 -18.65 -12.97 9.27
N LYS A 49 -17.89 -12.52 8.29
CA LYS A 49 -16.47 -12.84 8.18
C LYS A 49 -15.73 -11.67 7.58
N GLU A 50 -14.42 -11.67 7.74
CA GLU A 50 -13.56 -10.93 6.84
C GLU A 50 -13.47 -11.66 5.49
N ASP A 51 -13.50 -10.91 4.40
CA ASP A 51 -13.23 -11.37 3.04
C ASP A 51 -12.55 -10.23 2.29
N PHE A 52 -11.37 -10.44 1.70
CA PHE A 52 -10.66 -9.44 0.88
C PHE A 52 -10.49 -8.04 1.52
N GLY A 53 -10.28 -7.98 2.83
CA GLY A 53 -10.09 -6.75 3.58
C GLY A 53 -11.38 -6.02 3.96
N GLU A 54 -12.55 -6.64 3.77
CA GLU A 54 -13.85 -6.10 4.15
C GLU A 54 -14.63 -7.00 5.11
N LEU A 55 -15.55 -6.38 5.87
CA LEU A 55 -16.54 -7.07 6.68
C LEU A 55 -17.72 -7.50 5.81
N CYS A 56 -17.84 -8.80 5.56
CA CYS A 56 -18.97 -9.38 4.86
C CYS A 56 -20.00 -9.96 5.85
N CYS A 57 -21.25 -9.48 5.76
CA CYS A 57 -22.38 -10.01 6.52
C CYS A 57 -23.57 -10.28 5.59
N ASN A 58 -23.75 -11.54 5.21
CA ASN A 58 -24.83 -11.96 4.32
C ASN A 58 -26.08 -12.33 5.12
N ILE A 59 -27.07 -11.45 5.10
CA ILE A 59 -28.37 -11.67 5.74
C ILE A 59 -29.50 -11.50 4.74
N TYR A 60 -30.59 -12.25 4.93
CA TYR A 60 -31.74 -12.23 4.02
C TYR A 60 -33.05 -12.26 4.79
N SER A 61 -34.02 -11.49 4.28
CA SER A 61 -35.41 -11.52 4.73
C SER A 61 -36.36 -11.69 3.54
N GLU A 62 -37.40 -12.49 3.71
CA GLU A 62 -38.48 -12.60 2.70
C GLU A 62 -39.33 -11.33 2.63
N ASP A 63 -39.36 -10.52 3.70
CA ASP A 63 -39.95 -9.19 3.67
C ASP A 63 -39.04 -8.25 2.87
N LYS A 64 -39.53 -7.80 1.71
CA LYS A 64 -38.78 -6.93 0.79
C LYS A 64 -38.33 -5.61 1.43
N ASN A 65 -39.15 -4.99 2.27
CA ASN A 65 -38.82 -3.71 2.89
C ASN A 65 -37.74 -3.90 3.97
N LEU A 66 -37.88 -4.96 4.77
CA LEU A 66 -36.87 -5.33 5.75
C LEU A 66 -35.55 -5.70 5.05
N ASN A 67 -35.60 -6.54 4.01
CA ASN A 67 -34.41 -6.93 3.25
C ASN A 67 -33.67 -5.72 2.65
N THR A 68 -34.41 -4.75 2.10
CA THR A 68 -33.83 -3.50 1.59
C THR A 68 -33.16 -2.68 2.71
N THR A 69 -33.75 -2.65 3.90
CA THR A 69 -33.20 -1.95 5.06
C THR A 69 -31.92 -2.62 5.54
N LEU A 70 -31.93 -3.95 5.64
CA LEU A 70 -30.78 -4.75 6.07
C LEU A 70 -29.61 -4.62 5.09
N GLN A 71 -29.87 -4.67 3.78
CA GLN A 71 -28.84 -4.47 2.76
C GLN A 71 -28.13 -3.13 2.91
N LYS A 72 -28.90 -2.03 3.09
CA LYS A 72 -28.32 -0.69 3.30
C LYS A 72 -27.42 -0.63 4.54
N ILE A 73 -27.79 -1.34 5.60
CA ILE A 73 -26.98 -1.41 6.82
C ILE A 73 -25.70 -2.21 6.51
N THR A 74 -25.81 -3.38 5.90
CA THR A 74 -24.63 -4.18 5.50
C THR A 74 -23.67 -3.40 4.60
N ASP A 75 -24.17 -2.73 3.56
CA ASP A 75 -23.35 -1.95 2.62
C ASP A 75 -22.58 -0.84 3.36
N LYS A 76 -23.29 -0.07 4.20
CA LYS A 76 -22.69 0.99 5.02
C LYS A 76 -21.53 0.48 5.88
N TYR A 77 -21.71 -0.67 6.55
CA TYR A 77 -20.70 -1.19 7.46
C TYR A 77 -19.58 -1.96 6.75
N SER A 78 -19.83 -2.51 5.56
CA SER A 78 -18.76 -2.99 4.66
C SER A 78 -17.87 -1.82 4.22
N GLU A 79 -18.43 -0.74 3.69
CA GLU A 79 -17.66 0.46 3.29
C GLU A 79 -16.86 1.05 4.46
N LEU A 80 -17.45 1.08 5.66
CA LEU A 80 -16.76 1.57 6.86
C LEU A 80 -15.59 0.67 7.26
N SER A 81 -15.74 -0.64 7.11
CA SER A 81 -14.68 -1.60 7.43
C SER A 81 -13.45 -1.44 6.53
N GLN A 82 -13.65 -1.12 5.24
CA GLN A 82 -12.57 -0.86 4.26
C GLN A 82 -11.76 0.43 4.56
N LYS A 83 -12.28 1.29 5.44
CA LYS A 83 -11.63 2.53 5.92
C LYS A 83 -11.15 2.43 7.37
N THR A 84 -11.26 1.26 7.98
CA THR A 84 -10.96 1.04 9.40
C THR A 84 -9.97 -0.10 9.55
N CYS A 85 -8.88 0.14 10.27
CA CYS A 85 -7.88 -0.88 10.52
C CYS A 85 -8.49 -2.08 11.27
N GLU A 86 -8.38 -3.28 10.71
CA GLU A 86 -8.93 -4.49 11.30
C GLU A 86 -8.29 -4.86 12.64
N ILE A 87 -7.08 -4.35 12.92
CA ILE A 87 -6.32 -4.63 14.15
C ILE A 87 -6.68 -3.68 15.29
N CYS A 88 -6.62 -2.36 15.08
CA CYS A 88 -6.83 -1.36 16.16
C CYS A 88 -8.09 -0.50 16.04
N GLY A 89 -8.80 -0.53 14.92
CA GLY A 89 -10.00 0.28 14.72
C GLY A 89 -9.74 1.77 14.44
N SER A 90 -8.48 2.18 14.25
CA SER A 90 -8.17 3.53 13.72
C SER A 90 -8.48 3.61 12.23
N GLU A 91 -8.38 4.81 11.65
CA GLU A 91 -8.39 4.98 10.19
C GLU A 91 -7.38 4.02 9.53
N GLY A 92 -7.85 3.33 8.51
CA GLY A 92 -7.11 2.32 7.75
C GLY A 92 -7.42 2.43 6.27
N LYS A 93 -6.61 1.74 5.48
CA LYS A 93 -6.77 1.67 4.02
C LYS A 93 -6.62 0.23 3.59
N MET A 94 -7.23 -0.13 2.47
CA MET A 94 -7.06 -1.43 1.86
C MET A 94 -5.62 -1.57 1.34
N ARG A 95 -4.96 -2.68 1.67
CA ARG A 95 -3.55 -2.95 1.38
C ARG A 95 -3.36 -4.40 1.01
N THR A 96 -2.26 -4.68 0.32
CA THR A 96 -1.84 -6.03 0.00
C THR A 96 -0.61 -6.41 0.82
N VAL A 97 -0.71 -7.48 1.60
CA VAL A 97 0.38 -8.09 2.35
C VAL A 97 0.45 -9.57 1.95
N ASP A 98 1.60 -10.04 1.46
CA ASP A 98 1.79 -11.44 1.05
C ASP A 98 0.70 -11.99 0.12
N SER A 99 0.22 -11.16 -0.82
CA SER A 99 -0.89 -11.44 -1.76
C SER A 99 -2.30 -11.49 -1.14
N TRP A 100 -2.46 -11.14 0.13
CA TRP A 100 -3.75 -11.00 0.80
C TRP A 100 -4.17 -9.53 0.90
N GLN A 101 -5.44 -9.26 0.60
CA GLN A 101 -6.03 -7.94 0.85
C GLN A 101 -6.47 -7.84 2.31
N THR A 102 -6.11 -6.74 2.96
CA THR A 102 -6.44 -6.43 4.34
C THR A 102 -6.64 -4.93 4.49
N THR A 103 -7.43 -4.48 5.46
CA THR A 103 -7.54 -3.05 5.79
C THR A 103 -6.70 -2.72 7.01
N LEU A 104 -5.61 -1.98 6.82
CA LEU A 104 -4.64 -1.64 7.86
C LEU A 104 -4.34 -0.14 7.91
N CYS A 105 -4.12 0.37 9.12
CA CYS A 105 -3.43 1.65 9.28
C CYS A 105 -1.96 1.50 8.88
N LEU A 106 -1.29 2.62 8.56
CA LEU A 106 0.10 2.59 8.09
C LEU A 106 1.05 1.90 9.07
N ASN A 107 0.87 2.08 10.38
CA ASN A 107 1.74 1.46 11.38
C ASN A 107 1.65 -0.07 11.35
N HIS A 108 0.44 -0.63 11.33
CA HIS A 108 0.26 -2.07 11.24
C HIS A 108 0.67 -2.63 9.88
N PHE A 109 0.52 -1.86 8.81
CA PHE A 109 1.09 -2.22 7.52
C PHE A 109 2.61 -2.34 7.60
N LEU A 110 3.30 -1.35 8.18
CA LEU A 110 4.76 -1.37 8.37
C LEU A 110 5.22 -2.48 9.32
N ASP A 111 4.37 -2.90 10.26
CA ASP A 111 4.65 -4.05 11.09
C ASP A 111 4.63 -5.37 10.29
N GLN A 112 3.79 -5.48 9.27
CA GLN A 112 3.73 -6.69 8.45
C GLN A 112 4.70 -6.64 7.27
N LYS A 113 4.85 -5.47 6.65
CA LYS A 113 5.76 -5.16 5.55
C LYS A 113 6.78 -4.10 5.99
N PRO A 114 7.80 -4.50 6.78
CA PRO A 114 8.81 -3.56 7.25
C PRO A 114 9.62 -2.98 6.10
N VAL A 115 10.11 -1.76 6.31
CA VAL A 115 11.00 -1.08 5.36
C VAL A 115 12.37 -1.75 5.39
N MET A 116 12.94 -1.93 4.20
CA MET A 116 14.32 -2.36 4.02
C MET A 116 15.29 -1.24 4.40
N GLU A 117 16.29 -1.55 5.20
CA GLU A 117 17.38 -0.65 5.58
C GLU A 117 18.72 -1.26 5.16
N ILE A 118 19.70 -0.42 4.82
CA ILE A 118 21.08 -0.83 4.58
C ILE A 118 21.96 -0.02 5.54
N ASP A 119 22.72 -0.70 6.39
CA ASP A 119 23.61 -0.05 7.35
C ASP A 119 25.02 0.21 6.80
N GLU A 120 25.84 0.89 7.60
CA GLU A 120 27.24 1.21 7.27
C GLU A 120 28.13 -0.02 7.07
N GLU A 121 27.76 -1.17 7.63
CA GLU A 121 28.47 -2.44 7.48
C GLU A 121 28.01 -3.24 6.24
N LEU A 122 27.08 -2.68 5.46
CA LEU A 122 26.42 -3.26 4.29
C LEU A 122 25.49 -4.44 4.61
N ASN A 123 24.89 -4.45 5.81
CA ASN A 123 23.81 -5.37 6.13
C ASN A 123 22.47 -4.85 5.61
N VAL A 124 21.78 -5.66 4.83
CA VAL A 124 20.36 -5.49 4.50
C VAL A 124 19.54 -5.96 5.70
N LYS A 125 18.66 -5.08 6.20
CA LYS A 125 17.91 -5.27 7.45
C LYS A 125 16.42 -5.02 7.27
N TYR A 126 15.62 -5.79 8.00
CA TYR A 126 14.21 -5.52 8.26
C TYR A 126 13.97 -5.57 9.76
N LYS A 127 13.29 -4.56 10.32
CA LYS A 127 13.07 -4.43 11.78
C LYS A 127 14.35 -4.66 12.62
N LYS A 128 15.48 -4.07 12.20
CA LYS A 128 16.80 -4.21 12.83
C LYS A 128 17.43 -5.62 12.77
N LYS A 129 16.76 -6.61 12.17
CA LYS A 129 17.31 -7.93 11.94
C LYS A 129 18.00 -7.97 10.58
N ALA A 130 19.29 -8.29 10.57
CA ALA A 130 20.02 -8.53 9.33
C ALA A 130 19.48 -9.79 8.65
N VAL A 131 19.17 -9.68 7.35
CA VAL A 131 18.76 -10.80 6.50
C VAL A 131 19.87 -11.25 5.57
N LEU A 132 20.75 -10.32 5.19
CA LEU A 132 21.82 -10.54 4.22
C LEU A 132 22.91 -9.49 4.42
N ASN A 133 24.19 -9.87 4.30
CA ASN A 133 25.27 -8.90 4.14
C ASN A 133 25.73 -8.87 2.68
N ILE A 134 25.82 -7.69 2.08
CA ILE A 134 26.18 -7.52 0.66
C ILE A 134 27.59 -8.06 0.37
N LYS A 135 28.49 -8.08 1.36
CA LYS A 135 29.85 -8.61 1.21
C LYS A 135 29.90 -10.13 1.05
N ASP A 136 28.84 -10.84 1.43
CA ASP A 136 28.76 -12.30 1.33
C ASP A 136 28.20 -12.77 -0.03
N LEU A 137 27.86 -11.82 -0.90
CA LEU A 137 27.30 -12.11 -2.21
C LEU A 137 28.35 -12.69 -3.15
N VAL A 138 27.91 -13.67 -3.94
CA VAL A 138 28.72 -14.32 -4.98
C VAL A 138 28.13 -14.17 -6.38
N LYS A 139 26.86 -13.74 -6.47
CA LYS A 139 26.15 -13.53 -7.72
C LYS A 139 24.94 -12.63 -7.47
N ALA A 140 24.59 -11.81 -8.46
CA ALA A 140 23.37 -11.03 -8.48
C ALA A 140 22.72 -11.12 -9.86
N GLU A 141 21.40 -11.13 -9.89
CA GLU A 141 20.59 -11.09 -11.12
C GLU A 141 19.55 -9.98 -10.98
N ALA A 142 19.39 -9.19 -12.03
CA ALA A 142 18.29 -8.23 -12.14
C ALA A 142 17.42 -8.64 -13.32
N GLU A 143 16.11 -8.70 -13.10
CA GLU A 143 15.12 -9.15 -14.08
C GLU A 143 14.05 -8.09 -14.29
N CYS A 144 13.22 -8.28 -15.31
CA CYS A 144 12.05 -7.44 -15.61
C CYS A 144 12.40 -5.95 -15.73
N ASP A 145 13.37 -5.58 -16.58
CA ASP A 145 13.83 -4.19 -16.73
C ASP A 145 14.31 -3.56 -15.41
N LEU A 146 15.09 -4.33 -14.64
CA LEU A 146 15.64 -3.93 -13.33
C LEU A 146 14.56 -3.67 -12.26
N GLN A 147 13.43 -4.36 -12.33
CA GLN A 147 12.34 -4.28 -11.36
C GLN A 147 12.41 -5.35 -10.28
N GLU A 148 13.12 -6.45 -10.55
CA GLU A 148 13.35 -7.54 -9.60
C GLU A 148 14.85 -7.76 -9.42
N LEU A 149 15.28 -7.92 -8.17
CA LEU A 149 16.67 -8.19 -7.82
C LEU A 149 16.76 -9.50 -7.04
N LYS A 150 17.55 -10.44 -7.55
CA LYS A 150 17.84 -11.72 -6.91
C LYS A 150 19.31 -11.76 -6.49
N LEU A 151 19.53 -11.93 -5.19
CA LEU A 151 20.86 -11.94 -4.58
C LEU A 151 21.22 -13.32 -4.05
N TYR A 152 22.46 -13.71 -4.30
CA TYR A 152 22.94 -15.06 -4.00
C TYR A 152 24.17 -15.04 -3.11
N THR A 153 24.12 -15.80 -2.01
CA THR A 153 25.29 -16.19 -1.21
C THR A 153 25.70 -17.62 -1.59
N LYS A 154 26.86 -18.09 -1.12
CA LYS A 154 27.28 -19.48 -1.35
C LYS A 154 26.24 -20.49 -0.86
N GLU A 155 25.62 -20.21 0.29
CA GLU A 155 24.60 -21.08 0.88
C GLU A 155 23.31 -21.07 0.05
N SER A 156 22.88 -19.89 -0.39
CA SER A 156 21.62 -19.74 -1.12
C SER A 156 21.69 -20.35 -2.53
N VAL A 157 22.86 -20.33 -3.18
CA VAL A 157 23.10 -21.06 -4.45
C VAL A 157 22.94 -22.57 -4.25
N ASN A 158 23.50 -23.12 -3.17
CA ASN A 158 23.41 -24.56 -2.89
C ASN A 158 21.98 -24.99 -2.54
N ALA A 159 21.22 -24.12 -1.87
CA ALA A 159 19.82 -24.34 -1.55
C ALA A 159 18.89 -24.12 -2.76
N GLY A 160 19.32 -23.34 -3.75
CA GLY A 160 18.50 -22.93 -4.88
C GLY A 160 17.47 -21.84 -4.54
N GLU A 161 17.67 -21.11 -3.45
CA GLU A 161 16.71 -20.13 -2.91
C GLU A 161 17.35 -18.74 -2.82
N PRO A 162 17.19 -17.85 -3.82
CA PRO A 162 17.73 -16.49 -3.75
C PRO A 162 16.99 -15.59 -2.76
N PHE A 163 17.68 -14.57 -2.27
CA PHE A 163 17.02 -13.42 -1.65
C PHE A 163 16.44 -12.55 -2.76
N SER A 164 15.12 -12.36 -2.79
CA SER A 164 14.42 -11.63 -3.85
C SER A 164 13.88 -10.30 -3.31
N PHE A 165 14.05 -9.24 -4.10
CA PHE A 165 13.64 -7.88 -3.75
C PHE A 165 12.92 -7.23 -4.94
N SER A 166 11.92 -6.40 -4.66
CA SER A 166 11.09 -5.75 -5.68
C SER A 166 11.17 -4.22 -5.60
N TRP A 167 11.08 -3.55 -6.75
CA TRP A 167 11.01 -2.07 -6.85
C TRP A 167 9.83 -1.43 -6.10
N HIS A 168 8.81 -2.21 -5.75
CA HIS A 168 7.71 -1.77 -4.90
C HIS A 168 8.11 -1.58 -3.42
N GLU A 169 9.35 -1.90 -3.06
CA GLU A 169 9.90 -1.68 -1.72
C GLU A 169 10.77 -0.41 -1.68
N PRO A 170 10.60 0.44 -0.64
CA PRO A 170 11.53 1.52 -0.36
C PRO A 170 12.96 0.97 -0.24
N ASN A 171 13.93 1.76 -0.69
CA ASN A 171 15.36 1.44 -0.76
C ASN A 171 15.73 0.34 -1.75
N TYR A 172 14.82 -0.14 -2.61
CA TYR A 172 15.16 -1.09 -3.67
C TYR A 172 16.29 -0.58 -4.57
N TYR A 173 16.17 0.64 -5.09
CA TYR A 173 17.19 1.21 -5.97
C TYR A 173 18.48 1.57 -5.22
N LEU A 174 18.39 1.88 -3.92
CA LEU A 174 19.57 1.99 -3.05
C LEU A 174 20.31 0.64 -2.96
N LEU A 175 19.59 -0.47 -2.76
CA LEU A 175 20.17 -1.81 -2.75
C LEU A 175 20.82 -2.13 -4.11
N LEU A 176 20.08 -1.93 -5.21
CA LEU A 176 20.58 -2.16 -6.57
C LEU A 176 21.89 -1.39 -6.83
N LYS A 177 21.96 -0.13 -6.40
CA LYS A 177 23.16 0.71 -6.51
C LYS A 177 24.33 0.25 -5.62
N THR A 178 24.03 -0.40 -4.50
CA THR A 178 25.02 -0.80 -3.48
C THR A 178 25.66 -2.15 -3.80
N VAL A 179 24.96 -3.05 -4.50
CA VAL A 179 25.50 -4.35 -4.90
C VAL A 179 26.67 -4.17 -5.89
N PRO A 180 27.82 -4.85 -5.69
CA PRO A 180 28.95 -4.76 -6.60
C PRO A 180 28.58 -5.17 -8.03
N LEU A 181 28.89 -4.30 -9.01
CA LEU A 181 28.52 -4.51 -10.41
C LEU A 181 29.10 -5.80 -11.01
N ASP A 182 30.30 -6.20 -10.60
CA ASP A 182 30.98 -7.40 -11.09
C ASP A 182 30.25 -8.71 -10.75
N LEU A 183 29.26 -8.67 -9.85
CA LEU A 183 28.40 -9.80 -9.54
C LEU A 183 27.26 -10.02 -10.53
N PHE A 184 26.96 -9.03 -11.38
CA PHE A 184 25.92 -9.09 -12.42
C PHE A 184 26.48 -9.56 -13.76
N GLN A 185 25.60 -9.97 -14.67
CA GLN A 185 25.96 -10.21 -16.07
C GLN A 185 26.35 -8.91 -16.79
N GLN A 186 27.20 -9.00 -17.82
CA GLN A 186 27.86 -7.84 -18.43
C GLN A 186 26.89 -6.85 -19.11
N ASP A 187 25.81 -7.34 -19.69
CA ASP A 187 24.70 -6.55 -20.23
C ASP A 187 23.99 -5.77 -19.12
N ILE A 188 23.62 -6.46 -18.03
CA ILE A 188 22.97 -5.84 -16.87
C ILE A 188 23.86 -4.81 -16.18
N GLN A 189 25.18 -5.04 -16.12
CA GLN A 189 26.14 -4.06 -15.59
C GLN A 189 26.06 -2.71 -16.32
N HIS A 190 25.92 -2.77 -17.66
CA HIS A 190 25.80 -1.57 -18.47
C HIS A 190 24.47 -0.86 -18.19
N GLU A 191 23.36 -1.60 -18.11
CA GLU A 191 22.03 -1.04 -17.82
C GLU A 191 21.97 -0.34 -16.46
N ILE A 192 22.47 -0.99 -15.40
CA ILE A 192 22.53 -0.40 -14.05
C ILE A 192 23.40 0.87 -14.06
N SER A 193 24.56 0.81 -14.73
CA SER A 193 25.47 1.96 -14.82
C SER A 193 24.85 3.13 -15.57
N ASP A 194 24.12 2.85 -16.66
CA ASP A 194 23.43 3.87 -17.46
C ASP A 194 22.29 4.51 -16.66
N LEU A 195 21.47 3.68 -16.00
CA LEU A 195 20.36 4.12 -15.15
C LEU A 195 20.82 5.18 -14.15
N PHE A 196 21.79 4.86 -13.29
CA PHE A 196 22.22 5.76 -12.23
C PHE A 196 23.04 6.97 -12.72
N ARG A 197 23.64 6.89 -13.91
CA ARG A 197 24.38 8.00 -14.51
C ARG A 197 23.47 9.04 -15.15
N ASN A 198 22.33 8.60 -15.70
CA ASN A 198 21.46 9.43 -16.54
C ASN A 198 20.14 9.82 -15.87
N LEU A 199 20.04 9.67 -14.53
CA LEU A 199 18.86 10.16 -13.80
C LEU A 199 18.70 11.66 -13.97
N ARG A 200 17.48 12.07 -14.31
CA ARG A 200 17.05 13.46 -14.42
C ARG A 200 16.15 13.84 -13.24
N ASP A 201 15.96 15.13 -13.08
CA ASP A 201 15.09 15.70 -12.06
C ASP A 201 13.62 15.44 -12.44
N CYS A 202 12.81 15.03 -11.47
CA CYS A 202 11.37 14.87 -11.65
C CYS A 202 10.65 16.10 -11.10
N GLU A 203 9.93 16.82 -11.97
CA GLU A 203 9.17 18.02 -11.60
C GLU A 203 7.92 17.70 -10.76
N ILE A 204 7.45 16.45 -10.81
CA ILE A 204 6.30 16.00 -10.02
C ILE A 204 6.74 15.79 -8.57
N CYS A 205 7.62 14.83 -8.30
CA CYS A 205 7.97 14.49 -6.92
C CYS A 205 9.19 15.22 -6.34
N GLY A 206 9.98 15.92 -7.16
CA GLY A 206 11.14 16.67 -6.67
C GLY A 206 12.37 15.82 -6.35
N TYR A 207 12.47 14.63 -6.91
CA TYR A 207 13.64 13.76 -6.76
C TYR A 207 14.36 13.56 -8.09
N LYS A 208 15.68 13.38 -8.04
CA LYS A 208 16.49 13.01 -9.20
C LYS A 208 16.35 11.51 -9.49
N ALA A 209 15.21 11.15 -10.06
CA ALA A 209 14.77 9.76 -10.23
C ALA A 209 14.14 9.50 -11.61
N LEU A 210 14.13 10.48 -12.52
CA LEU A 210 13.53 10.30 -13.84
C LEU A 210 14.48 9.54 -14.76
N HIS A 211 14.08 8.33 -15.16
CA HIS A 211 14.82 7.47 -16.08
C HIS A 211 13.96 7.12 -17.29
N HIS A 212 14.46 7.40 -18.50
CA HIS A 212 13.71 7.26 -19.74
C HIS A 212 12.32 7.92 -19.67
N LYS A 213 11.24 7.12 -19.61
CA LYS A 213 9.85 7.56 -19.71
C LYS A 213 9.13 7.68 -18.37
N TYR A 214 9.75 7.31 -17.25
CA TYR A 214 9.07 7.29 -15.95
C TYR A 214 10.01 7.65 -14.81
N CYS A 215 9.43 8.21 -13.75
CA CYS A 215 10.14 8.44 -12.51
C CYS A 215 10.22 7.15 -11.69
N LEU A 216 11.43 6.68 -11.41
CA LEU A 216 11.68 5.47 -10.60
C LEU A 216 11.21 5.60 -9.15
N ARG A 217 10.95 6.84 -8.70
CA ARG A 217 10.34 7.11 -7.40
C ARG A 217 8.82 7.18 -7.53
N CYS A 218 8.25 8.22 -8.13
CA CYS A 218 6.79 8.41 -8.07
C CYS A 218 6.00 7.69 -9.17
N GLY A 219 6.64 6.93 -10.05
CA GLY A 219 5.99 6.20 -11.15
C GLY A 219 5.46 7.06 -12.30
N ASN A 220 5.33 8.37 -12.11
CA ASN A 220 4.75 9.28 -13.11
C ASN A 220 5.65 9.46 -14.34
N GLU A 221 5.02 9.62 -15.50
CA GLU A 221 5.70 9.98 -16.74
C GLU A 221 5.98 11.50 -16.78
N PRO A 222 7.08 11.94 -17.42
CA PRO A 222 7.28 13.36 -17.67
C PRO A 222 6.30 13.84 -18.75
N TRP A 223 5.95 15.13 -18.72
CA TRP A 223 5.09 15.72 -19.73
C TRP A 223 5.57 15.41 -21.15
N GLY A 224 4.62 15.11 -22.05
CA GLY A 224 4.90 14.77 -23.45
C GLY A 224 5.47 13.38 -23.70
N ALA A 225 5.64 12.52 -22.68
CA ALA A 225 6.02 11.12 -22.88
C ALA A 225 4.92 10.30 -23.57
N SER A 226 3.65 10.63 -23.30
CA SER A 226 2.46 9.99 -23.84
C SER A 226 1.48 10.98 -24.46
N GLN A 227 0.60 10.48 -25.32
CA GLN A 227 -0.39 11.30 -26.05
C GLN A 227 -1.50 11.83 -25.14
N PHE A 228 -1.97 11.02 -24.19
CA PHE A 228 -3.07 11.39 -23.29
C PHE A 228 -2.80 12.68 -22.51
N HIS A 229 -1.53 12.98 -22.22
CA HIS A 229 -1.12 14.25 -21.64
C HIS A 229 -1.74 15.46 -22.36
N ARG A 230 -1.80 15.43 -23.70
CA ARG A 230 -2.37 16.53 -24.51
C ARG A 230 -3.88 16.45 -24.68
N ASP A 231 -4.45 15.27 -24.47
CA ASP A 231 -5.87 15.02 -24.67
C ASP A 231 -6.66 15.37 -23.40
N ASP A 232 -6.07 15.12 -22.22
CA ASP A 232 -6.74 15.19 -20.92
C ASP A 232 -6.36 16.42 -20.08
N TYR A 233 -5.28 17.14 -20.43
CA TYR A 233 -4.78 18.28 -19.66
C TYR A 233 -4.61 19.53 -20.52
N GLU A 234 -4.81 20.70 -19.91
CA GLU A 234 -4.71 21.99 -20.62
C GLU A 234 -3.26 22.34 -21.00
N GLY A 235 -2.29 21.68 -20.34
CA GLY A 235 -0.87 21.81 -20.64
C GLY A 235 0.03 21.18 -19.59
N GLU A 236 1.33 21.38 -19.75
CA GLU A 236 2.37 20.83 -18.86
C GLU A 236 2.17 21.21 -17.40
N THR A 237 1.89 22.49 -17.13
CA THR A 237 1.68 22.99 -15.76
C THR A 237 0.46 22.35 -15.11
N ASP A 238 -0.63 22.18 -15.85
CA ASP A 238 -1.86 21.54 -15.38
C ASP A 238 -1.61 20.07 -15.02
N TYR A 239 -0.99 19.31 -15.93
CA TYR A 239 -0.59 17.91 -15.66
C TYR A 239 0.30 17.76 -14.42
N ILE A 240 1.40 18.53 -14.35
CA ILE A 240 2.34 18.43 -13.22
C ILE A 240 1.64 18.80 -11.91
N LYS A 241 0.81 19.84 -11.93
CA LYS A 241 0.03 20.28 -10.76
C LYS A 241 -0.92 19.18 -10.28
N THR A 242 -1.67 18.55 -11.18
CA THR A 242 -2.58 17.44 -10.85
C THR A 242 -1.82 16.27 -10.23
N CYS A 243 -0.72 15.82 -10.85
CA CYS A 243 0.08 14.73 -10.29
C CYS A 243 0.68 15.08 -8.91
N GLN A 244 1.03 16.34 -8.66
CA GLN A 244 1.50 16.80 -7.36
C GLN A 244 0.38 16.79 -6.30
N MET A 245 -0.85 17.16 -6.67
CA MET A 245 -2.01 17.09 -5.78
C MET A 245 -2.36 15.64 -5.43
N ASP A 246 -2.38 14.73 -6.41
CA ASP A 246 -2.59 13.29 -6.19
C ASP A 246 -1.57 12.71 -5.20
N ALA A 247 -0.28 13.05 -5.40
CA ALA A 247 0.79 12.63 -4.50
C ALA A 247 0.65 13.24 -3.09
N PHE A 248 0.08 14.44 -2.98
CA PHE A 248 -0.15 15.10 -1.69
C PHE A 248 -1.32 14.50 -0.92
N ILE A 249 -2.45 14.23 -1.60
CA ILE A 249 -3.62 13.54 -1.01
C ILE A 249 -3.19 12.14 -0.54
N ASP A 250 -2.33 11.49 -1.31
CA ASP A 250 -1.69 10.22 -0.95
C ASP A 250 -2.72 9.16 -0.57
N GLU A 251 -3.74 8.97 -1.43
CA GLU A 251 -4.88 8.08 -1.17
C GLU A 251 -4.44 6.66 -0.79
N SER A 252 -3.30 6.19 -1.29
CA SER A 252 -2.75 4.85 -0.99
C SER A 252 -1.73 4.82 0.16
N ASP A 253 -1.41 5.96 0.78
CA ASP A 253 -0.25 6.16 1.67
C ASP A 253 1.10 5.80 1.02
N TYR A 254 1.18 5.92 -0.31
CA TYR A 254 2.41 5.73 -1.09
C TYR A 254 3.52 6.67 -0.61
N GLU A 255 3.27 7.97 -0.54
CA GLU A 255 4.28 8.96 -0.12
C GLU A 255 4.65 8.77 1.36
N LYS A 256 3.68 8.46 2.23
CA LYS A 256 3.97 8.12 3.63
C LYS A 256 4.81 6.85 3.78
N TYR A 257 4.72 5.90 2.85
CA TYR A 257 5.53 4.69 2.83
C TYR A 257 6.92 4.95 2.21
N PHE A 258 6.98 5.65 1.08
CA PHE A 258 8.22 5.98 0.36
C PHE A 258 9.00 7.16 0.96
N LYS A 259 8.51 7.81 2.02
CA LYS A 259 9.32 8.78 2.79
C LYS A 259 10.59 8.16 3.40
N TYR A 260 10.62 6.84 3.57
CA TYR A 260 11.78 6.10 4.07
C TYR A 260 12.73 5.66 2.94
N ASP A 261 12.38 5.92 1.68
CA ASP A 261 13.26 5.68 0.55
C ASP A 261 14.37 6.74 0.50
N CYS A 262 15.60 6.24 0.48
CA CYS A 262 16.85 6.99 0.39
C CYS A 262 17.57 6.72 -0.94
N SER A 263 16.86 6.17 -1.94
CA SER A 263 17.46 5.78 -3.21
C SER A 263 17.85 6.98 -4.07
N PHE A 264 17.13 8.10 -3.92
CA PHE A 264 17.26 9.27 -4.78
C PHE A 264 17.48 10.56 -3.98
N GLU A 265 18.26 11.47 -4.57
CA GLU A 265 18.51 12.80 -4.02
C GLU A 265 17.32 13.73 -4.28
N ARG A 266 17.04 14.62 -3.32
CA ARG A 266 16.06 15.69 -3.51
C ARG A 266 16.63 16.80 -4.38
N VAL A 267 15.80 17.35 -5.25
CA VAL A 267 16.11 18.51 -6.09
C VAL A 267 15.93 19.77 -5.23
N PRO A 268 16.98 20.56 -4.96
CA PRO A 268 16.92 21.68 -4.01
C PRO A 268 15.90 22.77 -4.36
N ASP A 269 15.68 23.03 -5.65
CA ASP A 269 14.81 24.09 -6.16
C ASP A 269 13.48 23.55 -6.70
N HIS A 270 13.06 22.36 -6.25
CA HIS A 270 11.77 21.78 -6.64
C HIS A 270 10.61 22.69 -6.23
N ARG A 271 9.63 22.86 -7.13
CA ARG A 271 8.49 23.75 -6.94
C ARG A 271 7.19 22.96 -6.88
N ILE A 272 6.41 23.25 -5.85
CA ILE A 272 5.00 22.84 -5.78
C ILE A 272 4.17 23.87 -6.54
N LEU A 273 3.35 23.40 -7.47
CA LEU A 273 2.58 24.23 -8.42
C LEU A 273 1.13 24.46 -7.99
N PHE A 274 0.68 23.83 -6.90
CA PHE A 274 -0.64 24.02 -6.33
C PHE A 274 -0.60 24.79 -5.01
N THR A 275 -1.73 25.41 -4.69
CA THR A 275 -2.03 26.12 -3.45
C THR A 275 -3.06 25.34 -2.64
N SER A 276 -3.31 25.73 -1.38
CA SER A 276 -4.35 25.10 -0.58
C SER A 276 -5.74 25.23 -1.22
N ASP A 277 -6.05 26.38 -1.84
CA ASP A 277 -7.34 26.60 -2.52
C ASP A 277 -7.51 25.64 -3.71
N ASP A 278 -6.43 25.34 -4.43
CA ASP A 278 -6.45 24.37 -5.53
C ASP A 278 -6.75 22.95 -5.06
N LEU A 279 -6.23 22.57 -3.88
CA LEU A 279 -6.44 21.25 -3.30
C LEU A 279 -7.90 21.09 -2.82
N GLU A 280 -8.47 22.14 -2.22
CA GLU A 280 -9.89 22.14 -1.81
C GLU A 280 -10.85 22.07 -3.01
N GLU A 281 -10.48 22.62 -4.17
CA GLU A 281 -11.26 22.49 -5.40
C GLU A 281 -11.13 21.09 -6.04
N TYR A 282 -10.04 20.38 -5.75
CA TYR A 282 -9.74 19.07 -6.32
C TYR A 282 -10.36 17.89 -5.54
N GLU A 283 -10.54 18.03 -4.22
CA GLU A 283 -11.22 17.05 -3.34
C GLU A 283 -12.75 17.00 -3.52
#